data_AF-A0A7J7JJT0-F1
#
_entry.id   AF-A0A7J7JJT0-F1
#
_cell.length_a   1.000
_cell.length_b   1.000
_cell.length_c   1.000
_cell.angle_alpha   90.00
_cell.angle_beta   90.00
_cell.angle_gamma   90.00
#
_symmetry.space_group_name_H-M   'P 1'
#
loop_
_entity.id
_entity.type
_entity.pdbx_description
1 polymer ?
#
loop_
_entity_poly.entity_id
_entity_poly.type
_entity_poly.pdbx_seq_one_letter_code
_entity_poly.pdbx_strand_id
1 'polypeptide(L)'
;MSALLTIIASFSLIGLGDNNPYKKCEDSLTSNGKDYKFFNLTKLSDDRYDKLPYSVRVLLESAVRNCDNFLVKEDDVKKILDWEKKSE
;
A
#
# COMPACT_ATOMS: atom_id res chain seq x y z
N MET A 1 15.10 29.39 -19.06
CA MET A 1 15.06 28.66 -17.77
C MET A 1 13.65 28.53 -17.18
N SER A 2 12.57 28.55 -17.98
CA SER A 2 11.19 28.40 -17.46
C SER A 2 10.48 27.12 -17.98
N ALA A 3 10.87 26.58 -19.14
CA ALA A 3 10.21 25.40 -19.72
C ALA A 3 10.64 24.04 -19.11
N LEU A 4 11.83 23.96 -18.51
CA LEU A 4 12.35 22.72 -17.91
C LEU A 4 11.75 22.41 -16.54
N LEU A 5 11.27 23.42 -15.81
CA LEU A 5 10.68 23.22 -14.48
C LEU A 5 9.25 22.65 -14.57
N THR A 6 8.52 22.98 -15.63
CA THR A 6 7.14 22.49 -15.84
C THR A 6 7.11 21.00 -16.17
N ILE A 7 8.09 20.47 -16.91
CA ILE A 7 8.14 19.05 -17.29
C ILE A 7 8.35 18.15 -16.05
N ILE A 8 9.09 18.63 -15.05
CA ILE A 8 9.37 17.87 -13.82
C ILE A 8 8.12 17.83 -12.92
N ALA A 9 7.34 18.92 -12.87
CA ALA A 9 6.07 18.96 -12.15
C ALA A 9 5.01 18.04 -12.80
N SER A 10 4.99 17.94 -14.13
CA SER A 10 4.12 17.00 -14.85
C SER A 10 4.50 15.54 -14.65
N PHE A 11 5.77 15.23 -14.35
CA PHE A 11 6.20 13.85 -14.08
C PHE A 11 5.74 13.35 -12.70
N SER A 12 5.42 14.26 -11.76
CA SER A 12 4.68 13.93 -10.53
C SER A 12 3.16 13.78 -10.74
N LEU A 13 2.65 14.06 -11.94
CA LEU A 13 1.23 13.93 -12.28
C LEU A 13 0.89 12.63 -13.04
N ILE A 14 1.84 11.72 -13.24
CA ILE A 14 1.50 10.32 -13.57
C ILE A 14 1.11 9.59 -12.28
N GLY A 15 0.11 10.14 -11.59
CA GLY A 15 -0.74 9.37 -10.71
C GLY A 15 -1.57 8.47 -11.61
N LEU A 16 -1.01 7.31 -11.98
CA LEU A 16 -1.81 6.16 -12.37
C LEU A 16 -2.89 6.04 -11.31
N GLY A 17 -4.14 6.05 -11.77
CA GLY A 17 -5.30 6.45 -11.00
C GLY A 17 -5.36 5.90 -9.59
N ASP A 18 -6.00 6.70 -8.73
CA ASP A 18 -6.38 6.44 -7.33
C ASP A 18 -7.24 5.17 -7.10
N ASN A 19 -7.10 4.13 -7.92
CA ASN A 19 -7.86 2.89 -7.90
C ASN A 19 -7.13 1.79 -7.12
N ASN A 20 -6.52 2.13 -5.97
CA ASN A 20 -6.04 1.10 -5.06
C ASN A 20 -7.27 0.46 -4.38
N PRO A 21 -7.52 -0.85 -4.53
CA PRO A 21 -8.69 -1.53 -3.95
C PRO A 21 -8.69 -1.49 -2.41
N TYR A 22 -7.55 -1.21 -1.79
CA TYR A 22 -7.39 -1.10 -0.34
C TYR A 22 -7.49 0.34 0.19
N LYS A 23 -8.00 1.30 -0.60
CA LYS A 23 -8.20 2.69 -0.15
C LYS A 23 -9.01 2.81 1.15
N LYS A 24 -9.91 1.86 1.41
CA LYS A 24 -10.67 1.74 2.68
C LYS A 24 -9.79 1.57 3.94
N CYS A 25 -8.55 1.12 3.74
CA CYS A 25 -7.56 0.94 4.81
C CYS A 25 -6.67 2.18 4.98
N GLU A 26 -6.78 3.20 4.10
CA GLU A 26 -6.04 4.45 4.26
C GLU A 26 -6.51 5.16 5.54
N ASP A 27 -5.54 5.67 6.29
CA ASP A 27 -5.73 6.45 7.50
C ASP A 27 -4.74 7.61 7.51
N SER A 28 -5.00 8.59 8.36
CA SER A 28 -4.18 9.79 8.50
C SER A 28 -3.67 9.94 9.92
N LEU A 29 -2.40 10.28 10.07
CA LEU A 29 -1.76 10.59 11.33
C LEU A 29 -1.23 12.02 11.28
N THR A 30 -1.70 12.88 12.18
CA THR A 30 -1.13 14.23 12.37
C THR A 30 -0.04 14.17 13.44
N SER A 31 1.18 14.57 13.10
CA SER A 31 2.31 14.63 14.03
C SER A 31 3.15 15.87 13.76
N ASN A 32 3.50 16.63 14.80
CA ASN A 32 4.25 17.89 14.70
C ASN A 32 3.69 18.89 13.67
N GLY A 33 2.36 18.97 13.55
CA GLY A 33 1.67 19.85 12.60
C GLY A 33 1.77 19.42 11.13
N LYS A 34 2.23 18.19 10.86
CA LYS A 34 2.24 17.59 9.52
C LYS A 34 1.28 16.40 9.47
N ASP A 35 0.56 16.29 8.36
CA ASP A 35 -0.34 15.17 8.09
C ASP A 35 0.40 14.10 7.27
N TYR A 36 0.34 12.87 7.77
CA TYR A 36 0.89 11.69 7.14
C TYR A 36 -0.23 10.73 6.78
N LYS A 37 -0.17 10.14 5.59
CA LYS A 37 -1.09 9.07 5.18
C LYS A 37 -0.39 7.74 5.31
N PHE A 38 -1.12 6.73 5.78
CA PHE A 38 -0.63 5.37 5.85
C PHE A 38 -1.77 4.38 5.64
N PHE A 39 -1.43 3.15 5.26
CA PHE A 39 -2.40 2.06 5.17
C PHE A 39 -2.43 1.31 6.49
N ASN A 40 -3.54 1.43 7.21
CA ASN A 40 -3.76 0.69 8.44
C ASN A 40 -4.19 -0.75 8.12
N LEU A 41 -3.23 -1.67 8.17
CA LEU A 41 -3.46 -3.08 7.85
C LEU A 41 -4.45 -3.77 8.80
N THR A 42 -4.69 -3.25 10.01
CA THR A 42 -5.71 -3.82 10.90
C THR A 42 -7.12 -3.66 10.34
N LYS A 43 -7.34 -2.66 9.45
CA LYS A 43 -8.62 -2.45 8.75
C LYS A 43 -8.89 -3.49 7.66
N LEU A 44 -7.92 -4.36 7.33
CA LEU A 44 -8.17 -5.53 6.47
C LEU A 44 -9.19 -6.50 7.09
N SER A 45 -9.35 -6.47 8.42
CA SER A 45 -10.31 -7.30 9.16
C SER A 45 -10.13 -8.80 8.88
N ASP A 46 -8.87 -9.27 8.92
CA ASP A 46 -8.49 -10.65 8.60
C ASP A 46 -7.62 -11.23 9.72
N ASP A 47 -8.11 -12.27 10.41
CA ASP A 47 -7.44 -12.91 11.55
C ASP A 47 -6.06 -13.49 11.20
N ARG A 48 -5.78 -13.74 9.92
CA ARG A 48 -4.45 -14.21 9.49
C ARG A 48 -3.38 -13.15 9.69
N TYR A 49 -3.74 -11.87 9.63
CA TYR A 49 -2.79 -10.76 9.80
C TYR A 49 -2.04 -10.85 11.14
N ASP A 50 -2.75 -11.16 12.21
CA ASP A 50 -2.16 -11.22 13.57
C ASP A 50 -1.18 -12.38 13.73
N LYS A 51 -1.30 -13.42 12.91
CA LYS A 51 -0.41 -14.59 12.90
C LYS A 51 0.85 -14.37 12.06
N LEU A 52 0.88 -13.34 11.22
CA LEU A 52 2.04 -13.08 10.35
C LEU A 52 3.28 -12.65 11.16
N PRO A 53 4.46 -13.22 10.88
CA PRO A 53 5.73 -12.70 11.39
C PRO A 53 5.94 -11.23 10.99
N TYR A 54 6.66 -10.46 11.81
CA TYR A 54 6.89 -9.03 11.56
C TYR A 54 7.44 -8.72 10.17
N SER A 55 8.38 -9.51 9.66
CA SER A 55 8.94 -9.33 8.31
C SER A 55 7.89 -9.48 7.20
N VAL A 56 6.94 -10.41 7.36
CA VAL A 56 5.86 -10.64 6.39
C VAL A 56 4.82 -9.51 6.45
N ARG A 57 4.59 -8.91 7.63
CA ARG A 57 3.73 -7.72 7.74
C ARG A 57 4.27 -6.53 6.96
N VAL A 58 5.59 -6.36 6.90
CA VAL A 58 6.23 -5.32 6.07
C VAL A 58 6.02 -5.60 4.58
N LEU A 59 6.15 -6.86 4.15
CA LEU A 59 5.85 -7.27 2.78
C LEU A 59 4.37 -7.02 2.42
N LEU A 60 3.46 -7.35 3.34
CA LEU A 60 2.02 -7.11 3.18
C LEU A 60 1.70 -5.62 3.03
N GLU A 61 2.31 -4.74 3.84
CA GLU A 61 2.16 -3.28 3.70
C GLU A 61 2.52 -2.82 2.30
N SER A 62 3.68 -3.25 1.82
CA SER A 62 4.17 -2.85 0.50
C SER A 62 3.23 -3.33 -0.62
N ALA A 63 2.70 -4.55 -0.51
CA ALA A 63 1.74 -5.07 -1.47
C ALA A 63 0.42 -4.30 -1.44
N VAL A 64 -0.10 -4.00 -0.24
CA VAL A 64 -1.35 -3.23 -0.08
C VAL A 64 -1.20 -1.81 -0.63
N ARG A 65 -0.11 -1.10 -0.30
CA ARG A 65 0.12 0.28 -0.74
C ARG A 65 0.31 0.39 -2.25
N ASN A 66 0.92 -0.60 -2.88
CA ASN A 66 1.21 -0.61 -4.31
C ASN A 66 0.20 -1.42 -5.14
N CYS A 67 -0.92 -1.88 -4.56
CA CYS A 67 -1.92 -2.66 -5.28
C CYS A 67 -2.60 -1.81 -6.35
N ASP A 68 -2.30 -2.10 -7.61
CA ASP A 68 -2.79 -1.41 -8.80
C ASP A 68 -3.60 -2.34 -9.73
N ASN A 69 -3.76 -3.62 -9.34
CA ASN A 69 -4.39 -4.67 -10.14
C ASN A 69 -3.71 -4.91 -11.51
N PHE A 70 -2.47 -4.47 -11.67
CA PHE A 70 -1.64 -4.72 -12.85
C PHE A 70 -0.35 -5.44 -12.48
N LEU A 71 0.56 -4.75 -11.76
CA LEU A 71 1.81 -5.31 -11.25
C LEU A 71 1.59 -5.99 -9.91
N VAL A 72 0.81 -5.37 -9.03
CA VAL A 72 0.47 -5.93 -7.71
C VAL A 72 -1.03 -6.12 -7.67
N LYS A 73 -1.45 -7.38 -7.59
CA LYS A 73 -2.86 -7.77 -7.63
C LYS A 73 -3.37 -8.05 -6.23
N GLU A 74 -4.69 -7.97 -6.07
CA GLU A 74 -5.34 -8.38 -4.82
C GLU A 74 -5.03 -9.85 -4.45
N ASP A 75 -4.80 -10.69 -5.46
CA ASP A 75 -4.39 -12.08 -5.27
C ASP A 75 -3.00 -12.21 -4.61
N ASP A 76 -2.07 -11.29 -4.89
CA ASP A 76 -0.75 -11.29 -4.27
C ASP A 76 -0.87 -10.93 -2.77
N VAL A 77 -1.73 -9.99 -2.43
CA VAL A 77 -2.07 -9.65 -1.03
C VAL A 77 -2.67 -10.86 -0.31
N LYS A 78 -3.61 -11.58 -0.94
CA LYS A 78 -4.20 -12.79 -0.38
C LYS A 78 -3.16 -13.89 -0.16
N LYS A 79 -2.25 -14.10 -1.13
CA LYS A 79 -1.14 -15.05 -1.01
C LYS A 79 -0.19 -14.71 0.14
N ILE A 80 0.08 -13.42 0.38
CA ILE A 80 0.90 -12.99 1.52
C ILE A 80 0.15 -13.25 2.84
N LEU A 81 -1.16 -13.01 2.90
CA LEU A 81 -1.97 -13.35 4.08
C LEU A 81 -2.01 -14.87 4.35
N ASP A 82 -1.97 -15.70 3.31
CA ASP A 82 -1.88 -17.17 3.40
C ASP A 82 -0.43 -17.70 3.58
N TRP A 83 0.52 -16.85 4.00
CA TRP A 83 1.94 -17.20 4.17
C TRP A 83 2.19 -18.53 4.91
N GLU A 84 1.47 -18.76 6.01
CA GLU A 84 1.62 -19.96 6.86
C GLU A 84 1.30 -21.27 6.11
N LYS A 85 0.37 -21.25 5.15
CA LYS A 85 -0.03 -22.45 4.40
C LYS A 85 0.95 -22.84 3.31
N LYS A 86 1.96 -22.00 3.06
CA LYS A 86 2.90 -22.15 1.95
C LYS A 86 4.31 -22.57 2.41
N SER A 87 4.54 -22.67 3.72
CA SER A 87 5.82 -23.13 4.29
C SER A 87 5.92 -24.66 4.44
N GLU A 88 4.96 -25.41 3.89
CA GLU A 88 5.00 -26.87 3.75
C GLU A 88 5.32 -27.31 2.31
#